data_AF-A0A7V9LE02-F1
#
_entry.id   AF-A0A7V9LE02-F1
#
_cell.length_a   1.000
_cell.length_b   1.000
_cell.length_c   1.000
_cell.angle_alpha   90.00
_cell.angle_beta   90.00
_cell.angle_gamma   90.00
#
_symmetry.space_group_name_H-M   'P 1'
#
loop_
_entity.id
_entity.type
_entity.pdbx_description
1 polymer ?
#
loop_
_entity_poly.entity_id
_entity_poly.type
_entity_poly.pdbx_seq_one_letter_code
_entity_poly.pdbx_strand_id
1 'polypeptide(L)'
;MSTRLALLALVVISAPARADQWMTPTAKTLTSPNQKLQAVITPAKDGTSGATAAIGDKGRLAAKTFTMATRWMPVDVVLFDDGILLALDHWHKLGYDKVATLYERDGKIRWEKSLVDLVGQPFIETADRSTSSIWWRKTPLEWTLSKDGKSGSLTLFDEDQLQLTLRDGSAVRAAGSNMPDDPPRLLNRARAMARRPGEELAAIMLLERAFAKDPELHEALTLYVDLLQRTKDHARAVATLEKVSARWKTTKGTSVANVYVVWATSLVALSRTADAERVLRLAVTAAPTYSNPTIALAKLLADQKKLKEVDVVLDAFVARLFEPSYLDSYALGDVANFYRTRKELPKALALYLKSYKKDQVTNQHLYASLAQLYEEMGNRAEAIRINEQLLAYFVKQGSAFDFYAKHVRAELARLKT
;
A
#
# COMPACT_ATOMS: atom_id res chain seq x y z
N MET A 1 1.64 -3.13 45.50
CA MET A 1 0.66 -3.49 44.45
C MET A 1 1.17 -2.94 43.12
N SER A 2 1.82 -3.78 42.31
CA SER A 2 2.39 -3.38 41.01
C SER A 2 1.31 -3.36 39.94
N THR A 3 0.92 -2.17 39.50
CA THR A 3 0.10 -1.93 38.31
C THR A 3 0.95 -2.24 37.07
N ARG A 4 0.73 -3.40 36.46
CA ARG A 4 1.23 -3.72 35.11
C ARG A 4 0.41 -2.91 34.11
N LEU A 5 0.99 -1.83 33.57
CA LEU A 5 0.43 -1.10 32.44
C LEU A 5 0.47 -2.00 31.20
N ALA A 6 -0.70 -2.35 30.66
CA ALA A 6 -0.81 -3.01 29.36
C ALA A 6 -0.47 -1.99 28.27
N LEU A 7 0.71 -2.16 27.66
CA LEU A 7 1.17 -1.36 26.52
C LEU A 7 0.42 -1.83 25.27
N LEU A 8 -0.64 -1.13 24.88
CA LEU A 8 -1.28 -1.33 23.59
C LEU A 8 -0.46 -0.59 22.53
N ALA A 9 0.49 -1.28 21.90
CA ALA A 9 1.24 -0.75 20.77
C ALA A 9 0.33 -0.70 19.53
N LEU A 10 -0.33 0.44 19.30
CA LEU A 10 -0.97 0.73 18.02
C LEU A 10 0.14 1.11 17.02
N VAL A 11 0.74 0.11 16.38
CA VAL A 11 1.57 0.33 15.19
C VAL A 11 0.61 0.57 14.03
N VAL A 12 0.30 1.85 13.76
CA VAL A 12 -0.36 2.23 12.52
C VAL A 12 0.69 2.10 11.42
N ILE A 13 0.71 0.94 10.76
CA ILE A 13 1.43 0.77 9.50
C ILE A 13 0.65 1.59 8.47
N SER A 14 0.98 2.86 8.32
CA SER A 14 0.71 3.58 7.09
C SER A 14 1.57 2.94 6.02
N ALA A 15 1.05 1.86 5.40
CA ALA A 15 1.49 1.48 4.08
C ALA A 15 1.48 2.77 3.25
N PRO A 16 2.55 3.12 2.53
CA PRO A 16 2.51 4.27 1.65
C PRO A 16 1.31 4.03 0.74
N ALA A 17 0.26 4.83 0.94
CA ALA A 17 -0.83 4.90 0.00
C ALA A 17 -0.17 5.37 -1.28
N ARG A 18 0.16 4.43 -2.16
CA ARG A 18 0.54 4.73 -3.53
C ARG A 18 -0.72 5.34 -4.09
N ALA A 19 -0.81 6.67 -4.03
CA ALA A 19 -1.81 7.42 -4.76
C ALA A 19 -1.76 6.85 -6.18
N ASP A 20 -2.86 6.22 -6.58
CA ASP A 20 -2.94 5.43 -7.79
C ASP A 20 -2.54 6.31 -8.98
N GLN A 21 -1.27 6.26 -9.39
CA GLN A 21 -0.79 6.91 -10.61
C GLN A 21 -1.31 6.07 -11.77
N TRP A 22 -2.56 6.30 -12.10
CA TRP A 22 -3.20 5.75 -13.29
C TRP A 22 -2.55 6.40 -14.50
N MET A 23 -1.64 5.66 -15.17
CA MET A 23 -1.26 6.02 -16.54
C MET A 23 -2.53 6.07 -17.40
N THR A 24 -2.69 7.02 -18.31
CA THR A 24 -3.87 7.02 -19.18
C THR A 24 -3.95 5.70 -19.97
N PRO A 25 -5.14 5.07 -20.12
CA PRO A 25 -5.27 3.87 -20.95
C PRO A 25 -4.74 4.13 -22.37
N THR A 26 -3.87 3.26 -22.85
CA THR A 26 -3.29 3.30 -24.20
C THR A 26 -3.74 2.10 -25.01
N ALA A 27 -3.81 2.26 -26.34
CA ALA A 27 -4.20 1.16 -27.22
C ALA A 27 -3.25 -0.04 -27.06
N LYS A 28 -3.81 -1.25 -27.09
CA LYS A 28 -3.08 -2.51 -26.92
C LYS A 28 -3.19 -3.37 -28.16
N THR A 29 -2.06 -3.91 -28.61
CA THR A 29 -2.01 -4.90 -29.69
C THR A 29 -1.60 -6.25 -29.11
N LEU A 30 -2.42 -7.26 -29.35
CA LEU A 30 -2.25 -8.63 -28.86
C LEU A 30 -2.10 -9.57 -30.04
N THR A 31 -1.36 -10.65 -29.86
CA THR A 31 -1.25 -11.72 -30.86
C THR A 31 -1.62 -13.04 -30.19
N SER A 32 -2.37 -13.89 -30.90
CA SER A 32 -2.75 -15.21 -30.38
C SER A 32 -1.52 -16.10 -30.17
N PRO A 33 -1.58 -17.12 -29.29
CA PRO A 33 -0.48 -18.06 -29.06
C PRO A 33 0.13 -18.65 -30.34
N ASN A 34 -0.70 -19.08 -31.29
CA ASN A 34 -0.26 -19.63 -32.58
C ASN A 34 0.23 -18.59 -33.60
N GLN A 35 0.26 -17.31 -33.22
CA GLN A 35 0.69 -16.18 -34.05
C GLN A 35 -0.14 -15.90 -35.30
N LYS A 36 -1.34 -16.49 -35.44
CA LYS A 36 -2.20 -16.32 -36.62
C LYS A 36 -3.16 -15.15 -36.50
N LEU A 37 -3.64 -14.84 -35.28
CA LEU A 37 -4.60 -13.77 -35.05
C LEU A 37 -3.96 -12.60 -34.32
N GLN A 38 -4.49 -11.42 -34.58
CA GLN A 38 -4.13 -10.17 -33.92
C GLN A 38 -5.40 -9.45 -33.45
N ALA A 39 -5.34 -8.88 -32.26
CA ALA A 39 -6.38 -8.00 -31.74
C ALA A 39 -5.79 -6.62 -31.42
N VAL A 40 -6.54 -5.56 -31.75
CA VAL A 40 -6.23 -4.19 -31.34
C VAL A 40 -7.37 -3.69 -30.47
N ILE A 41 -7.04 -3.34 -29.22
CA ILE A 41 -7.97 -2.76 -28.25
C ILE A 41 -7.68 -1.27 -28.14
N THR A 42 -8.67 -0.45 -28.47
CA THR A 42 -8.52 1.02 -28.49
C THR A 42 -9.42 1.64 -27.41
N PRO A 43 -8.89 2.47 -26.51
CA PRO A 43 -9.73 3.19 -25.55
C PRO A 43 -10.69 4.15 -26.27
N ALA A 44 -11.85 4.39 -25.66
CA ALA A 44 -12.76 5.42 -26.14
C ALA A 44 -12.10 6.81 -26.09
N LYS A 45 -12.42 7.69 -27.06
CA LYS A 45 -11.90 9.07 -27.10
C LYS A 45 -12.29 9.88 -25.85
N ASP A 46 -13.47 9.61 -25.30
CA ASP A 46 -14.00 10.23 -24.09
C ASP A 46 -13.65 9.46 -22.80
N GLY A 47 -12.85 8.39 -22.92
CA GLY A 47 -12.49 7.47 -21.84
C GLY A 47 -13.61 6.56 -21.33
N THR A 48 -14.89 6.83 -21.62
CA THR A 48 -16.05 6.26 -20.89
C THR A 48 -17.09 5.54 -21.76
N SER A 49 -17.06 5.74 -23.08
CA SER A 49 -18.00 5.10 -24.01
C SER A 49 -17.67 3.63 -24.33
N GLY A 50 -16.69 3.04 -23.64
CA GLY A 50 -16.23 1.68 -23.84
C GLY A 50 -15.15 1.55 -24.90
N ALA A 51 -14.17 0.69 -24.63
CA ALA A 51 -13.11 0.40 -25.60
C ALA A 51 -13.67 -0.34 -26.83
N THR A 52 -12.99 -0.19 -27.96
CA THR A 52 -13.28 -0.97 -29.17
C THR A 52 -12.24 -2.06 -29.35
N ALA A 53 -12.67 -3.20 -29.86
CA ALA A 53 -11.83 -4.34 -30.18
C ALA A 53 -11.95 -4.67 -31.67
N ALA A 54 -10.82 -4.84 -32.35
CA ALA A 54 -10.75 -5.32 -33.72
C ALA A 54 -9.90 -6.60 -33.76
N ILE A 55 -10.47 -7.72 -34.22
CA ILE A 55 -9.80 -9.03 -34.26
C ILE A 55 -9.72 -9.54 -35.72
N GLY A 56 -8.51 -9.77 -36.20
CA GLY A 56 -8.24 -10.20 -37.58
C GLY A 56 -7.01 -11.10 -37.70
N ASP A 57 -6.65 -11.46 -38.93
CA ASP A 57 -5.42 -12.19 -39.18
C ASP A 57 -4.22 -11.26 -38.94
N LYS A 58 -3.11 -11.82 -38.44
CA LYS A 58 -1.91 -11.04 -38.15
C LYS A 58 -1.39 -10.35 -39.42
N GLY A 59 -1.22 -9.03 -39.36
CA GLY A 59 -0.80 -8.21 -40.52
C GLY A 59 -1.93 -7.84 -41.49
N ARG A 60 -3.14 -8.36 -41.28
CA ARG A 60 -4.35 -7.98 -42.01
C ARG A 60 -5.53 -7.88 -41.04
N LEU A 61 -5.59 -6.74 -40.35
CA LEU A 61 -6.77 -6.32 -39.56
C LEU A 61 -7.95 -5.96 -40.48
N ALA A 62 -8.38 -6.88 -41.34
CA ALA A 62 -9.67 -6.84 -42.05
C ALA A 62 -10.82 -7.24 -41.11
N ALA A 63 -10.80 -6.68 -39.90
CA ALA A 63 -11.52 -7.18 -38.75
C ALA A 63 -12.89 -6.52 -38.61
N LYS A 64 -13.88 -7.30 -38.15
CA LYS A 64 -15.11 -6.74 -37.60
C LYS A 64 -14.76 -6.07 -36.27
N THR A 65 -14.93 -4.77 -36.19
CA THR A 65 -14.75 -4.00 -34.96
C THR A 65 -16.04 -4.06 -34.14
N PHE A 66 -15.92 -4.25 -32.83
CA PHE A 66 -17.03 -4.17 -31.90
C PHE A 66 -16.69 -3.30 -30.70
N THR A 67 -17.72 -2.72 -30.08
CA THR A 67 -17.59 -1.98 -28.82
C THR A 67 -17.72 -2.97 -27.67
N MET A 68 -16.75 -2.97 -26.76
CA MET A 68 -16.79 -3.83 -25.57
C MET A 68 -17.88 -3.34 -24.62
N ALA A 69 -18.52 -4.25 -23.88
CA ALA A 69 -19.70 -3.91 -23.07
C ALA A 69 -19.39 -3.01 -21.86
N THR A 70 -18.12 -2.91 -21.50
CA THR A 70 -17.66 -2.18 -20.33
C THR A 70 -17.31 -0.74 -20.69
N ARG A 71 -17.75 0.22 -19.86
CA ARG A 71 -17.51 1.67 -20.06
C ARG A 71 -16.04 2.05 -20.19
N TRP A 72 -15.17 1.33 -19.50
CA TRP A 72 -13.75 1.61 -19.46
C TRP A 72 -12.94 0.57 -20.22
N MET A 73 -11.74 0.96 -20.64
CA MET A 73 -10.78 0.03 -21.23
C MET A 73 -10.52 -1.14 -20.25
N PRO A 74 -10.32 -2.37 -20.73
CA PRO A 74 -9.86 -3.45 -19.87
C PRO A 74 -8.43 -3.21 -19.39
N VAL A 75 -8.13 -3.65 -18.16
CA VAL A 75 -6.77 -3.53 -17.62
C VAL A 75 -5.87 -4.55 -18.29
N ASP A 76 -6.31 -5.79 -18.43
CA ASP A 76 -5.59 -6.83 -19.18
C ASP A 76 -6.51 -7.59 -20.13
N VAL A 77 -5.93 -8.16 -21.18
CA VAL A 77 -6.68 -8.85 -22.23
C VAL A 77 -5.87 -10.03 -22.76
N VAL A 78 -6.54 -11.15 -22.99
CA VAL A 78 -5.97 -12.36 -23.59
C VAL A 78 -6.71 -12.67 -24.90
N LEU A 79 -5.97 -12.91 -25.97
CA LEU A 79 -6.49 -13.34 -27.27
C LEU A 79 -6.19 -14.82 -27.48
N PHE A 80 -7.21 -15.62 -27.79
CA PHE A 80 -7.06 -17.05 -28.06
C PHE A 80 -6.96 -17.35 -29.56
N ASP A 81 -6.53 -18.58 -29.89
CA ASP A 81 -6.26 -19.02 -31.26
C ASP A 81 -7.50 -19.13 -32.16
N ASP A 82 -8.69 -19.20 -31.56
CA ASP A 82 -9.98 -19.19 -32.25
C ASP A 82 -10.59 -17.78 -32.38
N GLY A 83 -9.90 -16.76 -31.85
CA GLY A 83 -10.34 -15.37 -31.89
C GLY A 83 -11.26 -14.96 -30.75
N ILE A 84 -11.47 -15.83 -29.76
CA ILE A 84 -12.10 -15.44 -28.49
C ILE A 84 -11.18 -14.44 -27.78
N LEU A 85 -11.79 -13.51 -27.04
CA LEU A 85 -11.08 -12.49 -26.27
C LEU A 85 -11.55 -12.47 -24.82
N LEU A 86 -10.64 -12.69 -23.88
CA LEU A 86 -10.89 -12.54 -22.44
C LEU A 86 -10.39 -11.17 -21.98
N ALA A 87 -11.30 -10.34 -21.50
CA ALA A 87 -10.99 -9.07 -20.85
C ALA A 87 -10.98 -9.25 -19.33
N LEU A 88 -9.96 -8.72 -18.65
CA LEU A 88 -9.78 -8.79 -17.20
C LEU A 88 -9.63 -7.39 -16.60
N ASP A 89 -10.47 -7.11 -15.60
CA ASP A 89 -10.67 -5.81 -14.94
C ASP A 89 -10.94 -4.66 -15.90
N HIS A 90 -11.32 -3.53 -15.32
CA HIS A 90 -11.55 -2.30 -16.06
C HIS A 90 -10.89 -1.12 -15.35
N TRP A 91 -10.39 -0.17 -16.15
CA TRP A 91 -9.89 1.10 -15.61
C TRP A 91 -10.97 1.75 -14.73
N HIS A 92 -10.54 2.42 -13.65
CA HIS A 92 -11.38 3.02 -12.60
C HIS A 92 -12.23 2.06 -11.75
N LYS A 93 -12.24 0.75 -12.02
CA LYS A 93 -13.06 -0.24 -11.30
C LYS A 93 -12.35 -1.59 -11.12
N LEU A 94 -11.06 -1.57 -10.80
CA LEU A 94 -10.27 -2.79 -10.66
C LEU A 94 -10.84 -3.66 -9.52
N GLY A 95 -11.21 -4.91 -9.82
CA GLY A 95 -11.80 -5.83 -8.84
C GLY A 95 -13.26 -5.54 -8.45
N TYR A 96 -13.92 -4.55 -9.07
CA TYR A 96 -15.33 -4.21 -8.85
C TYR A 96 -16.19 -4.56 -10.07
N ASP A 97 -17.51 -4.62 -9.89
CA ASP A 97 -18.50 -4.99 -10.91
C ASP A 97 -18.18 -6.32 -11.60
N LYS A 98 -18.07 -6.32 -12.94
CA LYS A 98 -17.63 -7.46 -13.74
C LYS A 98 -16.14 -7.34 -13.95
N VAL A 99 -15.39 -8.34 -13.53
CA VAL A 99 -13.91 -8.35 -13.58
C VAL A 99 -13.37 -9.29 -14.65
N ALA A 100 -14.22 -10.14 -15.23
CA ALA A 100 -13.85 -10.99 -16.35
C ALA A 100 -15.01 -11.08 -17.34
N THR A 101 -14.73 -10.79 -18.61
CA THR A 101 -15.72 -10.91 -19.70
C THR A 101 -15.08 -11.62 -20.88
N LEU A 102 -15.75 -12.68 -21.35
CA LEU A 102 -15.31 -13.44 -22.52
C LEU A 102 -16.16 -13.08 -23.72
N TYR A 103 -15.50 -12.59 -24.77
CA TYR A 103 -16.11 -12.19 -26.02
C TYR A 103 -15.82 -13.24 -27.10
N GLU A 104 -16.84 -13.56 -27.88
CA GLU A 104 -16.68 -14.21 -29.17
C GLU A 104 -15.97 -13.27 -30.15
N ARG A 105 -15.44 -13.82 -31.25
CA ARG A 105 -14.72 -13.06 -32.28
C ARG A 105 -15.52 -11.89 -32.87
N ASP A 106 -16.85 -11.99 -32.87
CA ASP A 106 -17.76 -10.97 -33.39
C ASP A 106 -18.22 -9.93 -32.36
N GLY A 107 -17.75 -10.04 -31.11
CA GLY A 107 -18.09 -9.16 -30.00
C GLY A 107 -19.26 -9.61 -29.14
N LYS A 108 -19.92 -10.73 -29.47
CA LYS A 108 -20.96 -11.28 -28.60
C LYS A 108 -20.34 -11.74 -27.28
N ILE A 109 -20.95 -11.36 -26.15
CA ILE A 109 -20.51 -11.84 -24.84
C ILE A 109 -20.94 -13.31 -24.69
N ARG A 110 -19.97 -14.19 -24.40
CA ARG A 110 -20.25 -15.58 -24.01
C ARG A 110 -20.64 -15.65 -22.54
N TRP A 111 -19.89 -14.99 -21.67
CA TRP A 111 -20.18 -14.85 -20.24
C TRP A 111 -19.42 -13.67 -19.65
N GLU A 112 -19.89 -13.23 -18.47
CA GLU A 112 -19.25 -12.22 -17.64
C GLU A 112 -19.31 -12.66 -16.17
N LYS A 113 -18.28 -12.35 -15.40
CA LYS A 113 -18.16 -12.75 -13.99
C LYS A 113 -17.73 -11.58 -13.13
N SER A 114 -18.37 -11.44 -11.98
CA SER A 114 -17.89 -10.58 -10.89
C SER A 114 -16.74 -11.27 -10.16
N LEU A 115 -16.02 -10.53 -9.32
CA LEU A 115 -14.96 -11.12 -8.51
C LEU A 115 -15.52 -12.15 -7.52
N VAL A 116 -16.71 -11.89 -6.95
CA VAL A 116 -17.40 -12.85 -6.07
C VAL A 116 -17.68 -14.16 -6.79
N ASP A 117 -18.06 -14.11 -8.06
CA ASP A 117 -18.37 -15.31 -8.86
C ASP A 117 -17.11 -16.16 -9.13
N LEU A 118 -15.93 -15.53 -9.19
CA LEU A 118 -14.67 -16.21 -9.51
C LEU A 118 -13.97 -16.81 -8.29
N VAL A 119 -13.91 -16.05 -7.19
CA VAL A 119 -13.03 -16.39 -6.04
C VAL A 119 -13.77 -16.42 -4.70
N GLY A 120 -15.04 -16.03 -4.67
CA GLY A 120 -15.85 -15.99 -3.45
C GLY A 120 -15.55 -14.80 -2.53
N GLN A 121 -16.53 -14.46 -1.69
CA GLN A 121 -16.45 -13.34 -0.75
C GLN A 121 -15.28 -13.44 0.26
N PRO A 122 -14.98 -14.62 0.86
CA PRO A 122 -13.90 -14.72 1.84
C PRO A 122 -12.52 -14.34 1.27
N PHE A 123 -12.27 -14.63 -0.01
CA PHE A 123 -11.02 -14.24 -0.66
C PHE A 123 -10.91 -12.71 -0.79
N ILE A 124 -11.98 -12.06 -1.24
CA ILE A 124 -12.04 -10.62 -1.47
C ILE A 124 -11.80 -9.84 -0.17
N GLU A 125 -12.29 -10.36 0.95
CA GLU A 125 -12.10 -9.74 2.26
C GLU A 125 -10.62 -9.65 2.67
N THR A 126 -9.81 -10.61 2.22
CA THR A 126 -8.37 -10.67 2.51
C THR A 126 -7.48 -9.91 1.50
N ALA A 127 -8.04 -9.59 0.33
CA ALA A 127 -7.32 -8.92 -0.75
C ALA A 127 -6.94 -7.48 -0.39
N ASP A 128 -5.78 -7.05 -0.88
CA ASP A 128 -5.36 -5.66 -0.78
C ASP A 128 -6.32 -4.75 -1.54
N ARG A 129 -6.61 -3.58 -0.96
CA ARG A 129 -7.56 -2.62 -1.53
C ARG A 129 -7.07 -1.19 -1.43
N SER A 130 -7.36 -0.39 -2.45
CA SER A 130 -7.37 1.06 -2.36
C SER A 130 -8.82 1.55 -2.28
N THR A 131 -9.03 2.87 -2.25
CA THR A 131 -10.38 3.47 -2.30
C THR A 131 -11.17 3.03 -3.54
N SER A 132 -10.50 2.67 -4.63
CA SER A 132 -11.13 2.37 -5.92
C SER A 132 -10.69 1.03 -6.55
N SER A 133 -9.86 0.24 -5.87
CA SER A 133 -9.34 -1.03 -6.41
C SER A 133 -9.34 -2.18 -5.40
N ILE A 134 -9.61 -3.41 -5.85
CA ILE A 134 -9.33 -4.66 -5.14
C ILE A 134 -8.27 -5.43 -5.91
N TRP A 135 -7.04 -5.46 -5.41
CA TRP A 135 -5.89 -6.06 -6.09
C TRP A 135 -5.94 -7.60 -5.97
N TRP A 136 -6.75 -8.24 -6.81
CA TRP A 136 -7.11 -9.66 -6.68
C TRP A 136 -6.21 -10.63 -7.45
N ARG A 137 -5.43 -10.12 -8.40
CA ARG A 137 -4.54 -10.91 -9.25
C ARG A 137 -3.14 -10.33 -9.32
N LYS A 138 -2.20 -11.13 -9.80
CA LYS A 138 -0.82 -10.70 -10.00
C LYS A 138 -0.72 -9.72 -11.18
N THR A 139 0.19 -8.76 -11.03
CA THR A 139 0.55 -7.78 -12.06
C THR A 139 2.08 -7.78 -12.23
N PRO A 140 2.62 -7.99 -13.46
CA PRO A 140 1.89 -8.22 -14.71
C PRO A 140 1.09 -9.53 -14.71
N LEU A 141 0.08 -9.62 -15.60
CA LEU A 141 -0.75 -10.80 -15.74
C LEU A 141 0.10 -12.02 -16.11
N GLU A 142 0.05 -13.07 -15.28
CA GLU A 142 0.55 -14.40 -15.60
C GLU A 142 -0.64 -15.26 -16.04
N TRP A 143 -0.74 -15.56 -17.33
CA TRP A 143 -1.80 -16.40 -17.90
C TRP A 143 -1.21 -17.63 -18.60
N THR A 144 -1.85 -18.77 -18.44
CA THR A 144 -1.53 -20.01 -19.17
C THR A 144 -2.80 -20.64 -19.72
N LEU A 145 -2.72 -21.21 -20.93
CA LEU A 145 -3.81 -21.96 -21.54
C LEU A 145 -3.55 -23.46 -21.40
N SER A 146 -4.58 -24.22 -21.06
CA SER A 146 -4.54 -25.69 -21.08
C SER A 146 -4.27 -26.23 -22.49
N LYS A 147 -3.70 -27.44 -22.58
CA LYS A 147 -3.36 -28.07 -23.86
C LYS A 147 -4.58 -28.28 -24.78
N ASP A 148 -5.77 -28.48 -24.20
CA ASP A 148 -7.01 -28.67 -24.96
C ASP A 148 -7.72 -27.35 -25.28
N GLY A 149 -7.18 -26.22 -24.81
CA GLY A 149 -7.73 -24.89 -25.02
C GLY A 149 -9.06 -24.63 -24.30
N LYS A 150 -9.53 -25.52 -23.43
CA LYS A 150 -10.86 -25.39 -22.79
C LYS A 150 -10.83 -24.59 -21.51
N SER A 151 -9.67 -24.53 -20.86
CA SER A 151 -9.45 -23.75 -19.65
C SER A 151 -8.17 -22.94 -19.73
N GLY A 152 -8.09 -21.88 -18.94
CA GLY A 152 -6.83 -21.19 -18.66
C GLY A 152 -6.64 -20.95 -17.18
N SER A 153 -5.43 -20.63 -16.77
CA SER A 153 -5.07 -20.35 -15.39
C SER A 153 -4.42 -18.98 -15.29
N LEU A 154 -4.78 -18.23 -14.25
CA LEU A 154 -4.09 -17.01 -13.86
C LEU A 154 -3.58 -17.06 -12.43
N THR A 155 -2.48 -16.35 -12.17
CA THR A 155 -1.93 -16.20 -10.82
C THR A 155 -2.66 -15.10 -10.05
N LEU A 156 -3.18 -15.44 -8.86
CA LEU A 156 -3.83 -14.54 -7.92
C LEU A 156 -2.81 -13.73 -7.11
N PHE A 157 -3.24 -12.68 -6.41
CA PHE A 157 -2.34 -11.83 -5.62
C PHE A 157 -1.61 -12.58 -4.49
N ASP A 158 -2.21 -13.67 -4.01
CA ASP A 158 -1.67 -14.55 -2.99
C ASP A 158 -0.92 -15.76 -3.56
N GLU A 159 -0.56 -15.69 -4.85
CA GLU A 159 0.18 -16.70 -5.62
C GLU A 159 -0.57 -18.03 -5.82
N ASP A 160 -1.85 -18.12 -5.45
CA ASP A 160 -2.71 -19.23 -5.87
C ASP A 160 -3.05 -19.14 -7.36
N GLN A 161 -3.53 -20.25 -7.91
CA GLN A 161 -3.96 -20.32 -9.30
C GLN A 161 -5.49 -20.30 -9.37
N LEU A 162 -6.03 -19.43 -10.22
CA LEU A 162 -7.44 -19.47 -10.60
C LEU A 162 -7.56 -20.13 -11.97
N GLN A 163 -8.06 -21.36 -12.00
CA GLN A 163 -8.40 -22.06 -13.23
C GLN A 163 -9.80 -21.65 -13.68
N LEU A 164 -9.91 -21.20 -14.92
CA LEU A 164 -11.13 -20.69 -15.53
C LEU A 164 -11.52 -21.55 -16.73
N THR A 165 -12.73 -22.10 -16.71
CA THR A 165 -13.32 -22.81 -17.85
C THR A 165 -13.84 -21.81 -18.86
N LEU A 166 -13.30 -21.81 -20.08
CA LEU A 166 -13.66 -20.82 -21.11
C LEU A 166 -15.08 -21.01 -21.68
N ARG A 167 -15.69 -22.19 -21.48
CA ARG A 167 -17.05 -22.47 -21.94
C ARG A 167 -18.11 -21.65 -21.18
N ASP A 168 -18.02 -21.58 -19.86
CA ASP A 168 -19.07 -21.06 -18.98
C ASP A 168 -18.58 -20.08 -17.90
N GLY A 169 -17.26 -19.85 -17.84
CA GLY A 169 -16.62 -19.00 -16.84
C GLY A 169 -16.66 -19.60 -15.43
N SER A 170 -16.94 -20.89 -15.28
CA SER A 170 -16.74 -21.57 -14.00
C SER A 170 -15.27 -21.51 -13.60
N ALA A 171 -15.00 -21.29 -12.32
CA ALA A 171 -13.66 -21.11 -11.82
C ALA A 171 -13.38 -22.00 -10.62
N VAL A 172 -12.16 -22.54 -10.57
CA VAL A 172 -11.65 -23.34 -9.45
C VAL A 172 -10.34 -22.71 -9.01
N ARG A 173 -10.27 -22.34 -7.73
CA ARG A 173 -9.04 -21.87 -7.11
C ARG A 173 -8.24 -23.06 -6.58
N ALA A 174 -6.98 -23.15 -6.98
CA ALA A 174 -6.05 -24.16 -6.52
C ALA A 174 -4.90 -23.49 -5.75
N ALA A 175 -4.50 -24.10 -4.65
CA ALA A 175 -3.32 -23.65 -3.91
C ALA A 175 -2.09 -23.68 -4.84
N GLY A 176 -1.25 -22.63 -4.76
CA GLY A 176 0.02 -22.58 -5.49
C GLY A 176 1.03 -23.60 -4.96
N SER A 177 0.84 -24.89 -5.27
CA SER A 177 1.69 -25.98 -4.77
C SER A 177 3.08 -26.01 -5.40
N ASN A 178 3.24 -25.43 -6.59
CA ASN A 178 4.49 -25.35 -7.35
C ASN A 178 5.00 -23.92 -7.42
N MET A 179 4.93 -23.18 -6.31
CA MET A 179 5.48 -21.83 -6.27
C MET A 179 7.00 -21.89 -6.44
N PRO A 180 7.57 -21.18 -7.44
CA PRO A 180 9.01 -21.05 -7.57
C PRO A 180 9.62 -20.53 -6.28
N ASP A 181 10.87 -20.93 -6.00
CA ASP A 181 11.66 -20.45 -4.87
C ASP A 181 12.20 -19.02 -5.15
N ASP A 182 11.32 -18.16 -5.63
CA ASP A 182 11.55 -16.76 -6.00
C ASP A 182 11.18 -15.84 -4.83
N PRO A 183 12.12 -15.02 -4.30
CA PRO A 183 11.91 -14.26 -3.07
C PRO A 183 10.67 -13.34 -3.08
N PRO A 184 10.40 -12.55 -4.14
CA PRO A 184 9.17 -11.75 -4.22
C PRO A 184 7.88 -12.58 -4.14
N ARG A 185 7.82 -13.75 -4.79
CA ARG A 185 6.65 -14.63 -4.73
C ARG A 185 6.46 -15.24 -3.35
N LEU A 186 7.54 -15.69 -2.72
CA LEU A 186 7.51 -16.19 -1.35
C LEU A 186 7.00 -15.11 -0.37
N LEU A 187 7.44 -13.86 -0.54
CA LEU A 187 6.95 -12.72 0.24
C LEU A 187 5.45 -12.46 0.02
N ASN A 188 4.98 -12.43 -1.23
CA ASN A 188 3.56 -12.21 -1.53
C ASN A 188 2.68 -13.29 -0.90
N ARG A 189 3.10 -14.56 -1.00
CA ARG A 189 2.39 -15.67 -0.36
C ARG A 189 2.39 -15.54 1.15
N ALA A 190 3.54 -15.27 1.76
CA ALA A 190 3.65 -15.08 3.19
C ALA A 190 2.76 -13.93 3.68
N ARG A 191 2.67 -12.82 2.93
CA ARG A 191 1.80 -11.68 3.25
C ARG A 191 0.32 -12.07 3.25
N ALA A 192 -0.11 -12.90 2.30
CA ALA A 192 -1.48 -13.40 2.28
C ALA A 192 -1.77 -14.37 3.44
N MET A 193 -0.84 -15.28 3.73
CA MET A 193 -0.94 -16.23 4.86
C MET A 193 -0.96 -15.49 6.21
N ALA A 194 -0.14 -14.45 6.37
CA ALA A 194 -0.05 -13.63 7.58
C ALA A 194 -1.36 -12.93 7.98
N ARG A 195 -2.35 -12.87 7.10
CA ARG A 195 -3.68 -12.30 7.35
C ARG A 195 -4.71 -13.34 7.75
N ARG A 196 -4.39 -14.62 7.58
CA ARG A 196 -5.29 -15.74 7.86
C ARG A 196 -4.96 -16.30 9.25
N PRO A 197 -5.93 -16.36 10.17
CA PRO A 197 -5.71 -16.94 11.48
C PRO A 197 -5.19 -18.39 11.36
N GLY A 198 -4.09 -18.70 12.05
CA GLY A 198 -3.52 -20.05 12.10
C GLY A 198 -2.49 -20.36 11.00
N GLU A 199 -2.23 -19.45 10.07
CA GLU A 199 -1.22 -19.63 9.02
C GLU A 199 0.11 -18.88 9.33
N GLU A 200 0.28 -18.35 10.54
CA GLU A 200 1.43 -17.52 10.91
C GLU A 200 2.76 -18.29 10.80
N LEU A 201 2.79 -19.56 11.24
CA LEU A 201 4.00 -20.39 11.17
C LEU A 201 4.39 -20.68 9.71
N ALA A 202 3.40 -20.95 8.84
CA ALA A 202 3.64 -21.18 7.42
C ALA A 202 4.17 -19.90 6.74
N ALA A 203 3.60 -18.73 7.08
CA ALA A 203 4.10 -17.44 6.61
C ALA A 203 5.56 -17.20 7.05
N ILE A 204 5.90 -17.47 8.31
CA ILE A 204 7.26 -17.37 8.84
C ILE A 204 8.23 -18.24 8.02
N MET A 205 7.89 -19.50 7.77
CA MET A 205 8.74 -20.42 7.00
C MET A 205 9.00 -19.94 5.57
N LEU A 206 7.99 -19.33 4.91
CA LEU A 206 8.16 -18.76 3.57
C LEU A 206 9.06 -17.53 3.60
N LEU A 207 8.95 -16.68 4.62
CA LEU A 207 9.81 -15.50 4.77
C LEU A 207 11.26 -15.90 5.01
N GLU A 208 11.51 -16.92 5.83
CA GLU A 208 12.86 -17.47 6.04
C GLU A 208 13.50 -17.95 4.75
N ARG A 209 12.73 -18.62 3.90
CA ARG A 209 13.18 -19.00 2.56
C ARG A 209 13.45 -17.78 1.69
N ALA A 210 12.56 -16.79 1.71
CA ALA A 210 12.70 -15.57 0.92
C ALA A 210 13.99 -14.82 1.24
N PHE A 211 14.25 -14.51 2.52
CA PHE A 211 15.45 -13.77 2.90
C PHE A 211 16.72 -14.63 2.96
N ALA A 212 16.61 -15.96 2.98
CA ALA A 212 17.77 -16.83 2.77
C ALA A 212 18.31 -16.73 1.34
N LYS A 213 17.42 -16.51 0.36
CA LYS A 213 17.75 -16.30 -1.05
C LYS A 213 18.12 -14.86 -1.37
N ASP A 214 17.36 -13.91 -0.84
CA ASP A 214 17.61 -12.47 -0.98
C ASP A 214 17.62 -11.80 0.41
N PRO A 215 18.78 -11.72 1.06
CA PRO A 215 18.93 -11.07 2.36
C PRO A 215 18.66 -9.56 2.36
N GLU A 216 18.62 -8.92 1.18
CA GLU A 216 18.30 -7.51 1.03
C GLU A 216 16.80 -7.27 0.77
N LEU A 217 15.99 -8.33 0.79
CA LEU A 217 14.53 -8.25 0.77
C LEU A 217 14.00 -7.76 2.13
N HIS A 218 14.29 -6.49 2.46
CA HIS A 218 13.97 -5.84 3.73
C HIS A 218 12.48 -5.91 4.09
N GLU A 219 11.59 -5.94 3.09
CA GLU A 219 10.16 -6.09 3.32
C GLU A 219 9.81 -7.47 3.90
N ALA A 220 10.48 -8.54 3.44
CA ALA A 220 10.32 -9.87 4.00
C ALA A 220 10.86 -9.95 5.44
N LEU A 221 12.02 -9.31 5.71
CA LEU A 221 12.55 -9.22 7.07
C LEU A 221 11.61 -8.47 8.01
N THR A 222 11.03 -7.35 7.54
CA THR A 222 10.07 -6.57 8.34
C THR A 222 8.84 -7.40 8.69
N LEU A 223 8.20 -8.04 7.70
CA LEU A 223 7.04 -8.89 7.93
C LEU A 223 7.36 -10.10 8.84
N TYR A 224 8.55 -10.69 8.68
CA TYR A 224 9.01 -11.81 9.53
C TYR A 224 9.10 -11.39 10.99
N VAL A 225 9.72 -10.24 11.26
CA VAL A 225 9.84 -9.71 12.62
C VAL A 225 8.48 -9.38 13.21
N ASP A 226 7.59 -8.75 12.45
CA ASP A 226 6.23 -8.45 12.89
C ASP A 226 5.46 -9.71 13.31
N LEU A 227 5.57 -10.79 12.53
CA LEU A 227 4.92 -12.07 12.86
C LEU A 227 5.51 -12.70 14.12
N LEU A 228 6.83 -12.65 14.29
CA LEU A 228 7.48 -13.12 15.51
C LEU A 228 7.09 -12.28 16.73
N GLN A 229 6.93 -10.96 16.58
CA GLN A 229 6.45 -10.10 17.66
C GLN A 229 5.01 -10.42 18.06
N ARG A 230 4.11 -10.66 17.09
CA ARG A 230 2.72 -11.08 17.37
C ARG A 230 2.65 -12.41 18.11
N THR A 231 3.56 -13.33 17.78
CA THR A 231 3.70 -14.64 18.45
C THR A 231 4.61 -14.59 19.69
N LYS A 232 5.09 -13.40 20.08
CA LYS A 232 5.97 -13.11 21.23
C LYS A 232 7.34 -13.80 21.19
N ASP A 233 7.78 -14.26 20.03
CA ASP A 233 9.11 -14.83 19.80
C ASP A 233 10.15 -13.75 19.46
N HIS A 234 10.32 -12.80 20.39
CA HIS A 234 11.28 -11.70 20.24
C HIS A 234 12.73 -12.18 20.17
N ALA A 235 13.04 -13.31 20.84
CA ALA A 235 14.38 -13.88 20.87
C ALA A 235 14.82 -14.35 19.48
N ARG A 236 13.95 -15.09 18.77
CA ARG A 236 14.23 -15.51 17.39
C ARG A 236 14.36 -14.31 16.45
N ALA A 237 13.49 -13.30 16.60
CA ALA A 237 13.56 -12.10 15.76
C ALA A 237 14.92 -11.41 15.88
N VAL A 238 15.40 -11.20 17.11
CA VAL A 238 16.69 -10.57 17.36
C VAL A 238 17.84 -11.44 16.87
N ALA A 239 17.85 -12.74 17.15
CA ALA A 239 18.91 -13.65 16.71
C ALA A 239 19.02 -13.70 15.17
N THR A 240 17.89 -13.73 14.46
CA THR A 240 17.88 -13.67 12.99
C THR A 240 18.48 -12.36 12.49
N LEU A 241 18.05 -11.22 13.04
CA LEU A 241 18.50 -9.90 12.59
C LEU A 241 19.98 -9.62 12.91
N GLU A 242 20.48 -10.06 14.06
CA GLU A 242 21.91 -10.02 14.38
C GLU A 242 22.74 -10.76 13.32
N LYS A 243 22.25 -11.90 12.85
CA LYS A 243 22.91 -12.71 11.80
C LYS A 243 22.83 -12.05 10.42
N VAL A 244 21.65 -11.58 10.00
CA VAL A 244 21.46 -11.09 8.62
C VAL A 244 21.93 -9.64 8.42
N SER A 245 21.93 -8.82 9.48
CA SER A 245 22.27 -7.38 9.38
C SER A 245 23.68 -7.08 8.91
N ALA A 246 24.61 -8.02 9.05
CA ALA A 246 25.95 -7.90 8.48
C ALA A 246 25.95 -7.67 6.96
N ARG A 247 24.90 -8.11 6.24
CA ARG A 247 24.78 -7.98 4.79
C ARG A 247 24.28 -6.61 4.31
N TRP A 248 23.56 -5.88 5.16
CA TRP A 248 22.90 -4.61 4.80
C TRP A 248 23.27 -3.45 5.74
N LYS A 249 24.37 -3.58 6.49
CA LYS A 249 24.83 -2.60 7.48
C LYS A 249 25.09 -1.21 6.87
N THR A 250 25.52 -1.15 5.60
CA THR A 250 25.82 0.08 4.86
C THR A 250 24.69 0.51 3.93
N THR A 251 23.62 -0.29 3.82
CA THR A 251 22.49 0.00 2.94
C THR A 251 21.74 1.22 3.45
N LYS A 252 21.34 2.09 2.51
CA LYS A 252 20.56 3.29 2.79
C LYS A 252 19.16 3.14 2.20
N GLY A 253 18.19 3.82 2.81
CA GLY A 253 16.81 3.83 2.34
C GLY A 253 15.81 3.53 3.45
N THR A 254 14.54 3.83 3.17
CA THR A 254 13.45 3.69 4.14
C THR A 254 13.16 2.22 4.49
N SER A 255 13.30 1.30 3.54
CA SER A 255 13.04 -0.13 3.76
C SER A 255 13.97 -0.73 4.81
N VAL A 256 15.28 -0.48 4.71
CA VAL A 256 16.25 -0.98 5.69
C VAL A 256 16.11 -0.27 7.05
N ALA A 257 15.77 1.02 7.04
CA ALA A 257 15.51 1.77 8.26
C ALA A 257 14.29 1.20 9.03
N ASN A 258 13.25 0.76 8.32
CA ASN A 258 12.10 0.08 8.93
C ASN A 258 12.48 -1.25 9.57
N VAL A 259 13.38 -2.04 8.98
CA VAL A 259 13.88 -3.28 9.59
C VAL A 259 14.56 -2.98 10.93
N TYR A 260 15.41 -1.96 11.00
CA TYR A 260 16.04 -1.55 12.26
C TYR A 260 15.01 -1.08 13.30
N VAL A 261 13.95 -0.37 12.90
CA VAL A 261 12.89 0.06 13.83
C VAL A 261 12.18 -1.14 14.46
N VAL A 262 11.74 -2.12 13.66
CA VAL A 262 11.08 -3.32 14.21
C VAL A 262 12.05 -4.20 15.00
N TRP A 263 13.33 -4.22 14.65
CA TRP A 263 14.37 -4.86 15.46
C TRP A 263 14.45 -4.26 16.86
N ALA A 264 14.52 -2.93 16.95
CA ALA A 264 14.62 -2.22 18.21
C ALA A 264 13.43 -2.52 19.13
N THR A 265 12.22 -2.67 18.59
CA THR A 265 11.04 -3.09 19.36
C THR A 265 11.24 -4.47 20.02
N SER A 266 11.76 -5.46 19.27
CA SER A 266 12.07 -6.78 19.84
C SER A 266 13.19 -6.72 20.88
N LEU A 267 14.20 -5.86 20.69
CA LEU A 267 15.26 -5.65 21.68
C LEU A 267 14.72 -5.04 22.99
N VAL A 268 13.82 -4.05 22.91
CA VAL A 268 13.15 -3.48 24.09
C VAL A 268 12.32 -4.53 24.81
N ALA A 269 11.58 -5.39 24.10
CA ALA A 269 10.81 -6.48 24.70
C ALA A 269 11.69 -7.48 25.48
N LEU A 270 12.95 -7.64 25.06
CA LEU A 270 13.96 -8.46 25.74
C LEU A 270 14.78 -7.69 26.79
N SER A 271 14.38 -6.46 27.15
CA SER A 271 15.12 -5.58 28.07
C SER A 271 16.54 -5.22 27.60
N ARG A 272 16.83 -5.32 26.30
CA ARG A 272 18.11 -4.95 25.67
C ARG A 272 18.07 -3.51 25.17
N THR A 273 17.72 -2.57 26.04
CA THR A 273 17.41 -1.18 25.67
C THR A 273 18.61 -0.42 25.07
N ALA A 274 19.83 -0.69 25.56
CA ALA A 274 21.05 -0.10 24.99
C ALA A 274 21.28 -0.54 23.54
N ASP A 275 20.97 -1.80 23.22
CA ASP A 275 21.08 -2.34 21.87
C ASP A 275 20.03 -1.74 20.95
N ALA A 276 18.80 -1.60 21.45
CA ALA A 276 17.71 -0.95 20.73
C ALA A 276 18.09 0.49 20.33
N GLU A 277 18.71 1.25 21.25
CA GLU A 277 19.19 2.60 20.97
C GLU A 277 20.26 2.61 19.86
N ARG A 278 21.25 1.71 19.94
CA ARG A 278 22.29 1.59 18.90
C ARG A 278 21.68 1.28 17.53
N VAL A 279 20.73 0.35 17.48
CA VAL A 279 20.04 -0.04 16.25
C VAL A 279 19.21 1.11 15.68
N LEU A 280 18.49 1.87 16.52
CA LEU A 280 17.72 3.02 16.05
C LEU A 280 18.61 4.15 15.52
N ARG A 281 19.81 4.34 16.08
CA ARG A 281 20.80 5.29 15.52
C ARG A 281 21.25 4.86 14.13
N LEU A 282 21.45 3.55 13.88
CA LEU A 282 21.70 3.03 12.53
C LEU A 282 20.51 3.28 11.59
N ALA A 283 19.28 3.13 12.08
CA ALA A 283 18.07 3.42 11.32
C ALA A 283 18.01 4.89 10.84
N VAL A 284 18.34 5.83 11.73
CA VAL A 284 18.43 7.26 11.40
C VAL A 284 19.53 7.52 10.37
N THR A 285 20.71 6.88 10.51
CA THR A 285 21.78 7.00 9.51
C THR A 285 21.40 6.44 8.14
N ALA A 286 20.64 5.33 8.11
CA ALA A 286 20.23 4.69 6.88
C ALA A 286 19.19 5.52 6.10
N ALA A 287 18.33 6.27 6.80
CA ALA A 287 17.31 7.14 6.20
C ALA A 287 17.19 8.48 6.95
N PRO A 288 18.14 9.42 6.77
CA PRO A 288 18.29 10.61 7.62
C PRO A 288 17.16 11.64 7.51
N THR A 289 16.35 11.56 6.47
CA THR A 289 15.19 12.43 6.25
C THR A 289 13.85 11.71 6.43
N TYR A 290 13.86 10.43 6.78
CA TYR A 290 12.67 9.66 7.08
C TYR A 290 12.32 9.78 8.57
N SER A 291 11.11 10.24 8.89
CA SER A 291 10.72 10.54 10.27
C SER A 291 10.65 9.31 11.18
N ASN A 292 10.20 8.16 10.67
CA ASN A 292 9.90 6.99 11.50
C ASN A 292 11.07 6.54 12.41
N PRO A 293 12.29 6.32 11.91
CA PRO A 293 13.47 6.02 12.74
C PRO A 293 13.76 7.08 13.81
N THR A 294 13.71 8.36 13.44
CA THR A 294 14.02 9.48 14.34
C THR A 294 13.00 9.56 15.47
N ILE A 295 11.71 9.43 15.16
CA ILE A 295 10.64 9.44 16.15
C ILE A 295 10.74 8.20 17.06
N ALA A 296 11.06 7.03 16.52
CA ALA A 296 11.28 5.82 17.31
C ALA A 296 12.45 6.01 18.30
N LEU A 297 13.57 6.59 17.86
CA LEU A 297 14.71 6.92 18.72
C LEU A 297 14.34 7.94 19.80
N ALA A 298 13.65 9.01 19.43
CA ALA A 298 13.20 10.04 20.36
C ALA A 298 12.25 9.47 21.44
N LYS A 299 11.33 8.58 21.07
CA LYS A 299 10.47 7.86 22.02
C LYS A 299 11.29 7.02 23.01
N LEU A 300 12.23 6.21 22.50
CA LEU A 300 13.09 5.39 23.35
C LEU A 300 13.91 6.23 24.35
N LEU A 301 14.50 7.33 23.88
CA LEU A 301 15.27 8.26 24.72
C LEU A 301 14.37 8.95 25.77
N ALA A 302 13.16 9.34 25.39
CA ALA A 302 12.17 9.91 26.30
C ALA A 302 11.77 8.93 27.42
N ASP A 303 11.56 7.66 27.08
CA ASP A 303 11.23 6.60 28.04
C ASP A 303 12.39 6.39 29.03
N GLN A 304 13.63 6.54 28.57
CA GLN A 304 14.84 6.55 29.40
C GLN A 304 15.10 7.87 30.15
N LYS A 305 14.19 8.84 30.08
CA LYS A 305 14.32 10.20 30.67
C LYS A 305 15.50 11.02 30.13
N LYS A 306 16.06 10.67 28.98
CA LYS A 306 17.15 11.40 28.30
C LYS A 306 16.62 12.57 27.46
N LEU A 307 15.87 13.48 28.07
CA LEU A 307 15.13 14.53 27.35
C LEU A 307 16.01 15.50 26.56
N LYS A 308 17.23 15.78 27.03
CA LYS A 308 18.17 16.62 26.28
C LYS A 308 18.61 15.96 24.97
N GLU A 309 18.79 14.64 24.97
CA GLU A 309 19.15 13.91 23.75
C GLU A 309 17.99 13.82 22.77
N VAL A 310 16.74 13.79 23.27
CA VAL A 310 15.54 13.88 22.44
C VAL A 310 15.57 15.16 21.60
N ASP A 311 15.76 16.31 22.26
CA ASP A 311 15.82 17.61 21.59
C ASP A 311 16.96 17.63 20.55
N VAL A 312 18.17 17.15 20.90
CA VAL A 312 19.31 17.06 19.96
C VAL A 312 18.99 16.22 18.72
N VAL A 313 18.37 15.05 18.90
CA VAL A 313 18.03 14.15 17.79
C VAL A 313 16.99 14.78 16.88
N LEU A 314 15.93 15.37 17.45
CA LEU A 314 14.84 15.98 16.70
C LEU A 314 15.28 17.27 16.00
N ASP A 315 16.06 18.12 16.65
CA ASP A 315 16.58 19.35 16.04
C ASP A 315 17.52 19.04 14.87
N ALA A 316 18.40 18.05 15.02
CA ALA A 316 19.26 17.60 13.93
C ALA A 316 18.44 17.03 12.75
N PHE A 317 17.36 16.31 13.02
CA PHE A 317 16.45 15.82 11.98
C PHE A 317 15.74 16.97 11.26
N VAL A 318 15.16 17.90 12.02
CA VAL A 318 14.48 19.08 11.48
C VAL A 318 15.44 19.91 10.62
N ALA A 319 16.69 20.11 11.05
CA ALA A 319 17.69 20.84 10.28
C ALA A 319 17.93 20.24 8.88
N ARG A 320 17.95 18.91 8.75
CA ARG A 320 18.11 18.21 7.45
C ARG A 320 16.92 18.41 6.53
N LEU A 321 15.72 18.62 7.07
CA LEU A 321 14.53 18.94 6.26
C LEU A 321 14.56 20.36 5.67
N PHE A 322 15.44 21.24 6.15
CA PHE A 322 15.56 22.61 5.63
C PHE A 322 16.69 22.79 4.61
N GLU A 323 17.31 21.70 4.15
CA GLU A 323 18.22 21.78 3.01
C GLU A 323 17.45 22.25 1.75
N PRO A 324 18.06 23.02 0.83
CA PRO A 324 17.37 23.84 -0.20
C PRO A 324 16.39 23.11 -1.13
N SER A 325 16.29 21.78 -1.07
CA SER A 325 15.47 20.95 -1.92
C SER A 325 14.48 20.03 -1.18
N TYR A 326 14.45 20.01 0.17
CA TYR A 326 13.81 18.91 0.90
C TYR A 326 12.91 19.34 2.08
N LEU A 327 12.05 20.36 1.92
CA LEU A 327 11.03 20.63 2.95
C LEU A 327 9.88 19.62 2.87
N ASP A 328 9.93 18.55 3.67
CA ASP A 328 8.83 17.60 3.83
C ASP A 328 7.91 17.98 5.01
N SER A 329 6.75 18.55 4.66
CA SER A 329 5.73 18.97 5.63
C SER A 329 5.15 17.83 6.48
N TYR A 330 5.17 16.58 5.99
CA TYR A 330 4.69 15.44 6.77
C TYR A 330 5.69 15.05 7.86
N ALA A 331 6.97 14.94 7.48
CA ALA A 331 8.05 14.64 8.43
C ALA A 331 8.15 15.70 9.54
N LEU A 332 7.94 16.97 9.20
CA LEU A 332 7.88 18.05 10.19
C LEU A 332 6.67 17.93 11.12
N GLY A 333 5.51 17.57 10.56
CA GLY A 333 4.29 17.29 11.31
C GLY A 333 4.47 16.15 12.32
N ASP A 334 5.24 15.11 11.99
CA ASP A 334 5.54 14.01 12.91
C ASP A 334 6.32 14.46 14.14
N VAL A 335 7.32 15.35 13.96
CA VAL A 335 8.08 15.94 15.07
C VAL A 335 7.19 16.85 15.92
N ALA A 336 6.35 17.66 15.28
CA ALA A 336 5.39 18.51 15.99
C ALA A 336 4.40 17.67 16.81
N ASN A 337 3.87 16.58 16.24
CA ASN A 337 3.02 15.62 16.92
C ASN A 337 3.73 14.99 18.13
N PHE A 338 5.00 14.62 18.00
CA PHE A 338 5.78 14.10 19.12
C PHE A 338 5.83 15.10 20.30
N TYR A 339 6.15 16.36 20.05
CA TYR A 339 6.13 17.38 21.12
C TYR A 339 4.72 17.63 21.68
N ARG A 340 3.68 17.63 20.82
CA ARG A 340 2.28 17.77 21.24
C ARG A 340 1.87 16.65 22.20
N THR A 341 2.21 15.38 21.91
CA THR A 341 1.90 14.24 22.80
C THR A 341 2.56 14.37 24.18
N ARG A 342 3.69 15.07 24.26
CA ARG A 342 4.42 15.36 25.50
C ARG A 342 3.98 16.64 26.19
N LYS A 343 2.92 17.30 25.69
CA LYS A 343 2.40 18.59 26.17
C LYS A 343 3.39 19.76 26.06
N GLU A 344 4.40 19.63 25.18
CA GLU A 344 5.33 20.71 24.83
C GLU A 344 4.72 21.56 23.69
N LEU A 345 3.51 22.10 23.93
CA LEU A 345 2.67 22.74 22.91
C LEU A 345 3.35 23.91 22.17
N PRO A 346 4.15 24.78 22.83
CA PRO A 346 4.86 25.85 22.12
C PRO A 346 5.88 25.34 21.09
N LYS A 347 6.60 24.24 21.40
CA LYS A 347 7.53 23.61 20.45
C LYS A 347 6.78 23.01 19.26
N ALA A 348 5.67 22.31 19.53
CA ALA A 348 4.82 21.75 18.48
C ALA A 348 4.28 22.86 17.55
N LEU A 349 3.81 23.97 18.12
CA LEU A 349 3.29 25.11 17.37
C LEU A 349 4.36 25.71 16.45
N ALA A 350 5.55 25.96 16.98
CA ALA A 350 6.66 26.50 16.20
C ALA A 350 7.00 25.63 14.98
N LEU A 351 6.90 24.30 15.10
CA LEU A 351 7.16 23.39 13.99
C LEU A 351 6.04 23.37 12.96
N TYR A 352 4.77 23.30 13.37
CA TYR A 352 3.66 23.37 12.40
C TYR A 352 3.69 24.69 11.61
N LEU A 353 4.01 25.80 12.27
CA LEU A 353 4.05 27.12 11.63
C LEU A 353 5.11 27.25 10.53
N LYS A 354 6.19 26.44 10.56
CA LYS A 354 7.23 26.46 9.52
C LYS A 354 6.73 25.98 8.15
N SER A 355 5.72 25.11 8.09
CA SER A 355 5.12 24.64 6.82
C SER A 355 3.70 25.17 6.58
N TYR A 356 3.14 25.89 7.54
CA TYR A 356 1.83 26.52 7.42
C TYR A 356 1.88 27.74 6.51
N LYS A 357 0.93 27.84 5.58
CA LYS A 357 0.73 29.01 4.72
C LYS A 357 -0.66 29.61 4.95
N LYS A 358 -0.67 30.85 5.41
CA LYS A 358 -1.90 31.65 5.48
C LYS A 358 -2.47 31.73 4.05
N ASP A 359 -3.72 31.31 3.88
CA ASP A 359 -4.50 31.35 2.63
C ASP A 359 -4.19 30.28 1.55
N GLN A 360 -3.24 29.36 1.77
CA GLN A 360 -2.99 28.24 0.83
C GLN A 360 -2.84 26.91 1.57
N VAL A 361 -3.86 26.04 1.51
CA VAL A 361 -3.73 24.67 2.06
C VAL A 361 -2.81 23.83 1.18
N THR A 362 -1.63 23.51 1.70
CA THR A 362 -0.62 22.65 1.04
C THR A 362 -0.64 21.21 1.57
N ASN A 363 -1.10 21.00 2.79
CA ASN A 363 -1.19 19.70 3.45
C ASN A 363 -2.38 19.69 4.42
N GLN A 364 -3.48 19.04 4.05
CA GLN A 364 -4.70 19.01 4.86
C GLN A 364 -4.48 18.42 6.28
N HIS A 365 -3.57 17.45 6.44
CA HIS A 365 -3.30 16.81 7.73
C HIS A 365 -2.57 17.75 8.69
N LEU A 366 -1.62 18.55 8.17
CA LEU A 366 -0.94 19.59 8.93
C LEU A 366 -1.95 20.62 9.45
N TYR A 367 -2.88 21.06 8.61
CA TYR A 367 -3.87 22.10 8.97
C TYR A 367 -4.84 21.59 10.02
N ALA A 368 -5.33 20.36 9.87
CA ALA A 368 -6.17 19.72 10.89
C ALA A 368 -5.44 19.60 12.23
N SER A 369 -4.16 19.17 12.21
CA SER A 369 -3.36 19.03 13.43
C SER A 369 -3.06 20.37 14.10
N LEU A 370 -2.79 21.42 13.31
CA LEU A 370 -2.54 22.77 13.79
C LEU A 370 -3.81 23.39 14.40
N ALA A 371 -4.98 23.19 13.79
CA ALA A 371 -6.25 23.66 14.35
C ALA A 371 -6.54 23.02 15.71
N GLN A 372 -6.35 21.70 15.83
CA GLN A 372 -6.47 21.00 17.11
C GLN A 372 -5.45 21.48 18.14
N LEU A 373 -4.20 21.75 17.73
CA LEU A 373 -3.20 22.30 18.64
C LEU A 373 -3.60 23.67 19.18
N TYR A 374 -4.11 24.56 18.31
CA TYR A 374 -4.59 25.87 18.77
C TYR A 374 -5.75 25.74 19.76
N GLU A 375 -6.66 24.80 19.55
CA GLU A 375 -7.70 24.50 20.53
C GLU A 375 -7.11 23.98 21.85
N GLU A 376 -6.18 23.02 21.82
CA GLU A 376 -5.49 22.52 23.02
C GLU A 376 -4.78 23.64 23.80
N MET A 377 -4.33 24.68 23.10
CA MET A 377 -3.73 25.88 23.67
C MET A 377 -4.76 26.93 24.12
N GLY A 378 -6.05 26.66 23.98
CA GLY A 378 -7.15 27.60 24.31
C GLY A 378 -7.34 28.73 23.29
N ASN A 379 -6.61 28.73 22.17
CA ASN A 379 -6.74 29.72 21.11
C ASN A 379 -7.81 29.31 20.09
N ARG A 380 -9.05 29.40 20.55
CA ARG A 380 -10.24 29.04 19.78
C ARG A 380 -10.39 29.84 18.47
N ALA A 381 -9.97 31.10 18.46
CA ALA A 381 -10.06 31.97 17.29
C ALA A 381 -9.17 31.45 16.13
N GLU A 382 -7.92 31.08 16.41
CA GLU A 382 -7.04 30.52 15.39
C GLU A 382 -7.48 29.11 14.96
N ALA A 383 -7.99 28.30 15.89
CA ALA A 383 -8.55 26.99 15.56
C ALA A 383 -9.72 27.11 14.57
N ILE A 384 -10.65 28.05 14.78
CA ILE A 384 -11.74 28.36 13.85
C ILE A 384 -11.17 28.80 12.49
N ARG A 385 -10.26 29.78 12.49
CA ARG A 385 -9.71 30.35 11.25
C ARG A 385 -9.08 29.29 10.35
N ILE A 386 -8.31 28.38 10.94
CA ILE A 386 -7.65 27.30 10.18
C ILE A 386 -8.65 26.26 9.68
N ASN A 387 -9.65 25.90 10.49
CA ASN A 387 -10.72 25.01 10.06
C ASN A 387 -11.58 25.64 8.94
N GLU A 388 -11.81 26.95 8.95
CA GLU A 388 -12.50 27.66 7.85
C GLU A 388 -11.69 27.60 6.55
N GLN A 389 -10.37 27.82 6.64
CA GLN A 389 -9.47 27.66 5.50
C GLN A 389 -9.47 26.22 4.96
N LEU A 390 -9.46 25.22 5.85
CA LEU A 390 -9.49 23.81 5.48
C LEU A 390 -10.84 23.41 4.85
N LEU A 391 -11.95 23.94 5.36
CA LEU A 391 -13.28 23.73 4.78
C LEU A 391 -13.38 24.33 3.38
N ALA A 392 -12.91 25.57 3.19
CA ALA A 392 -12.90 26.22 1.89
C ALA A 392 -12.09 25.41 0.87
N TYR A 393 -10.96 24.84 1.29
CA TYR A 393 -10.19 23.91 0.46
C TYR A 393 -11.01 22.68 0.07
N PHE A 394 -11.60 21.95 1.02
CA PHE A 394 -12.37 20.74 0.71
C PHE A 394 -13.58 21.01 -0.17
N VAL A 395 -14.32 22.10 0.07
CA VAL A 395 -15.44 22.51 -0.79
C VAL A 395 -14.98 22.78 -2.21
N LYS A 396 -13.82 23.43 -2.39
CA LYS A 396 -13.23 23.69 -3.71
C LYS A 396 -12.83 22.41 -4.45
N GLN A 397 -12.45 21.34 -3.74
CA GLN A 397 -12.10 20.05 -4.35
C GLN A 397 -13.32 19.23 -4.83
N GLY A 398 -14.55 19.64 -4.44
CA GLY A 398 -15.78 19.01 -4.88
C GLY A 398 -16.14 17.72 -4.13
N SER A 399 -17.03 16.92 -4.71
CA SER A 399 -17.74 15.83 -4.01
C SER A 399 -16.84 14.72 -3.46
N ALA A 400 -15.66 14.51 -4.05
CA ALA A 400 -14.67 13.56 -3.55
C ALA A 400 -14.21 13.87 -2.12
N PHE A 401 -14.37 15.13 -1.66
CA PHE A 401 -13.96 15.58 -0.34
C PHE A 401 -15.13 15.90 0.61
N ASP A 402 -16.37 15.56 0.23
CA ASP A 402 -17.56 15.87 1.05
C ASP A 402 -17.51 15.24 2.44
N PHE A 403 -16.96 14.03 2.56
CA PHE A 403 -16.74 13.38 3.85
C PHE A 403 -15.87 14.21 4.79
N TYR A 404 -14.77 14.78 4.26
CA TYR A 404 -13.86 15.63 5.01
C TYR A 404 -14.47 17.00 5.30
N ALA A 405 -15.15 17.60 4.32
CA ALA A 405 -15.88 18.86 4.51
C ALA A 405 -16.95 18.74 5.61
N LYS A 406 -17.68 17.61 5.66
CA LYS A 406 -18.65 17.32 6.72
C LYS A 406 -18.01 17.27 8.11
N HIS A 407 -16.86 16.59 8.24
CA HIS A 407 -16.12 16.55 9.50
C HIS A 407 -15.68 17.94 9.96
N VAL A 408 -15.09 18.75 9.06
CA VAL A 408 -14.64 20.10 9.40
C VAL A 408 -15.81 21.02 9.74
N ARG A 409 -16.97 20.89 9.09
CA ARG A 409 -18.19 21.63 9.46
C ARG A 409 -18.68 21.30 10.86
N ALA A 410 -18.69 20.02 11.23
CA ALA A 410 -19.08 19.59 12.57
C ALA A 410 -18.13 20.18 13.63
N GLU A 411 -16.83 20.17 13.34
CA GLU A 411 -15.82 20.74 14.22
C GLU A 411 -15.96 22.26 14.35
N LEU A 412 -16.21 22.98 13.25
CA LEU A 412 -16.48 24.42 13.28
C LEU A 412 -17.73 24.76 14.08
N ALA A 413 -18.79 23.96 13.98
CA ALA A 413 -20.00 24.17 14.77
C ALA A 413 -19.70 24.05 16.27
N ARG A 414 -18.97 22.99 16.68
CA ARG A 414 -18.52 22.79 18.06
C ARG A 414 -17.62 23.92 18.55
N LEU A 415 -16.69 24.38 17.71
CA LEU A 415 -15.82 25.52 17.99
C LEU A 415 -16.53 26.86 17.90
N LYS A 416 -17.83 26.96 17.59
CA LYS A 416 -18.60 28.23 17.60
C LYS A 416 -19.65 28.31 18.70
N THR A 417 -19.94 27.21 19.39
CA THR A 417 -20.77 27.13 20.62
C THR A 417 -19.96 27.37 21.89
#